data_AF-A0A3P7MQJ4-F1
#
_entry.id   AF-A0A3P7MQJ4-F1
#
_cell.length_a   1.000
_cell.length_b   1.000
_cell.length_c   1.000
_cell.angle_alpha   90.00
_cell.angle_beta   90.00
_cell.angle_gamma   90.00
#
_symmetry.space_group_name_H-M   'P 1'
#
loop_
_entity.id
_entity.type
_entity.pdbx_description
1 polymer ?
#
loop_
_entity_poly.entity_id
_entity_poly.type
_entity_poly.pdbx_seq_one_letter_code
_entity_poly.pdbx_strand_id
1 'polypeptide(L)' 'MEKAEKGGREVWKRGLLRKGCGLCHGSAGNGYALLSLYQHTHKSEYLQQAAAFAEWCTDYFNHAERTPDRPLSLFEGTF' A
#
# COMPACT_ATOMS: atom_id res chain seq x y z
N MET A 1 -11.70 16.05 6.53
CA MET A 1 -11.60 14.61 6.83
C MET A 1 -12.39 13.71 5.89
N GLU A 2 -13.67 13.97 5.63
CA GLU A 2 -14.53 13.12 4.77
C GLU A 2 -13.90 12.70 3.42
N LYS A 3 -13.27 13.62 2.68
CA LYS A 3 -12.58 13.32 1.41
C LYS A 3 -11.44 12.33 1.59
N ALA A 4 -10.67 12.43 2.68
CA ALA A 4 -9.56 11.54 2.97
C ALA A 4 -10.06 10.13 3.30
N GLU A 5 -11.13 10.01 4.09
CA GLU A 5 -11.75 8.71 4.37
C GLU A 5 -12.34 8.07 3.10
N LYS A 6 -12.91 8.88 2.19
CA LYS A 6 -13.34 8.38 0.87
C LYS A 6 -12.16 7.86 0.05
N GLY A 7 -11.04 8.58 0.05
CA GLY A 7 -9.80 8.12 -0.57
C GLY A 7 -9.30 6.80 0.03
N GLY A 8 -9.28 6.70 1.36
CA GLY A 8 -8.92 5.47 2.08
C GLY A 8 -9.79 4.28 1.71
N ARG A 9 -11.11 4.48 1.55
CA ARG A 9 -12.01 3.41 1.08
C ARG A 9 -11.69 2.92 -0.33
N GLU A 10 -11.32 3.80 -1.25
CA GLU A 10 -10.90 3.40 -2.59
C GLU A 10 -9.53 2.70 -2.58
N VAL A 11 -8.59 3.17 -1.75
CA VAL A 11 -7.31 2.49 -1.52
C VAL A 11 -7.55 1.09 -0.97
N TRP A 12 -8.40 0.92 0.04
CA TRP A 12 -8.72 -0.41 0.57
C TRP A 12 -9.33 -1.33 -0.49
N LYS A 13 -10.25 -0.82 -1.32
CA LYS A 13 -10.97 -1.63 -2.31
C LYS A 13 -10.10 -2.03 -3.51
N ARG A 14 -9.11 -1.22 -3.90
CA ARG A 14 -8.40 -1.37 -5.19
C ARG A 14 -6.88 -1.17 -5.11
N GLY A 15 -6.33 -0.94 -3.93
CA GLY A 15 -4.93 -0.55 -3.73
C GLY A 15 -3.93 -1.70 -3.69
N LEU A 16 -4.38 -2.96 -3.68
CA LEU A 16 -3.49 -4.11 -3.88
C LEU A 16 -3.16 -4.22 -5.37
N LEU A 17 -1.97 -3.76 -5.73
CA LEU A 17 -1.53 -3.67 -7.12
C LEU A 17 -0.73 -4.90 -7.51
N ARG A 18 -1.05 -5.48 -8.67
CA ARG A 18 -0.26 -6.53 -9.33
C ARG A 18 1.08 -6.03 -9.88
N LYS A 19 1.21 -4.72 -10.03
CA LYS A 19 2.41 -4.06 -10.58
C LYS A 19 3.63 -4.22 -9.69
N GLY A 20 3.45 -4.17 -8.36
CA GLY A 20 4.56 -4.07 -7.44
C GLY A 20 4.22 -3.51 -6.07
N CYS A 21 5.17 -3.69 -5.15
CA CYS A 21 5.11 -3.17 -3.79
C CYS A 21 5.98 -1.92 -3.56
N GLY A 22 6.37 -1.20 -4.62
CA GLY A 22 7.12 0.06 -4.49
C GLY A 22 6.31 1.18 -3.82
N LEU A 23 7.00 2.25 -3.42
CA LEU A 23 6.39 3.38 -2.70
C LEU A 23 5.65 4.37 -3.62
N CYS A 24 6.11 4.58 -4.85
CA CYS A 24 5.55 5.63 -5.72
C CYS A 24 4.16 5.27 -6.26
N HIS A 25 3.96 4.02 -6.65
CA HIS A 25 2.74 3.53 -7.30
C HIS A 25 2.59 2.02 -7.11
N GLY A 26 2.92 1.54 -5.90
CA GLY A 26 2.80 0.15 -5.49
C GLY A 26 1.99 0.00 -4.20
N SER A 27 1.75 -1.24 -3.82
CA SER A 27 0.93 -1.57 -2.63
C SER A 27 1.53 -0.98 -1.34
N ALA A 28 2.85 -0.95 -1.14
CA ALA A 28 3.42 -0.39 0.08
C ALA A 28 3.08 1.11 0.26
N GLY A 29 3.19 1.90 -0.81
CA GLY A 29 2.79 3.32 -0.79
C GLY A 29 1.31 3.53 -0.48
N ASN A 30 0.45 2.64 -0.99
CA ASN A 30 -0.97 2.63 -0.67
C ASN A 30 -1.23 2.30 0.81
N GLY A 31 -0.49 1.35 1.40
CA GLY A 31 -0.56 1.06 2.83
C GLY A 31 -0.23 2.27 3.71
N TYR A 32 0.74 3.09 3.30
CA TYR A 32 1.08 4.34 3.99
C TYR A 32 -0.09 5.34 4.03
N ALA A 33 -0.93 5.40 3.00
CA ALA A 33 -2.10 6.27 3.01
C ALA A 33 -3.10 5.86 4.10
N LEU A 34 -3.29 4.55 4.32
CA LEU A 34 -4.15 4.01 5.38
C LEU A 34 -3.53 4.23 6.76
N LEU A 35 -2.21 4.04 6.88
CA LEU A 35 -1.49 4.35 8.13
C LEU A 35 -1.60 5.83 8.50
N SER A 36 -1.53 6.74 7.51
CA SER A 36 -1.72 8.17 7.74
C SER A 36 -3.14 8.48 8.21
N LEU A 37 -4.17 7.82 7.65
CA LEU A 37 -5.54 7.94 8.14
C LEU A 37 -5.67 7.47 9.59
N TYR A 38 -5.04 6.35 9.95
CA TYR A 38 -4.99 5.89 11.34
C TYR A 38 -4.36 6.92 12.28
N GLN A 39 -3.23 7.52 11.91
CA GLN A 39 -2.55 8.52 12.74
C GLN A 39 -3.39 9.76 13.04
N HIS A 40 -4.29 10.14 12.13
CA HIS A 40 -5.13 11.33 12.28
C HIS A 40 -6.53 11.03 12.85
N THR A 41 -7.03 9.81 12.71
CA THR A 41 -8.40 9.44 13.12
C THR A 41 -8.44 8.50 14.32
N HIS A 42 -7.34 7.81 14.61
CA HIS A 42 -7.23 6.72 15.59
C HIS A 42 -8.23 5.56 15.39
N LYS A 43 -8.88 5.46 14.22
CA LYS A 43 -9.76 4.34 13.91
C LYS A 43 -8.93 3.10 13.60
N SER A 44 -9.09 2.07 14.43
CA SER A 44 -8.35 0.80 14.31
C SER A 44 -8.53 0.11 12.95
N GLU A 45 -9.66 0.36 12.26
CA GLU A 45 -9.92 -0.15 10.91
C GLU A 45 -8.78 0.19 9.94
N TYR A 46 -8.26 1.42 9.97
CA TYR A 46 -7.21 1.84 9.05
C TYR A 46 -5.85 1.22 9.38
N LEU A 47 -5.59 0.95 10.68
CA LEU A 47 -4.39 0.23 11.09
C LEU A 47 -4.41 -1.22 10.61
N GLN A 48 -5.56 -1.90 10.76
CA GLN A 48 -5.74 -3.27 10.27
C GLN A 48 -5.59 -3.35 8.76
N GLN A 49 -6.16 -2.39 8.02
CA GLN A 49 -6.02 -2.32 6.58
C GLN A 49 -4.57 -2.06 6.15
N ALA A 50 -3.85 -1.16 6.83
CA ALA A 50 -2.43 -0.92 6.56
C ALA A 50 -1.58 -2.18 6.81
N ALA A 51 -1.89 -2.94 7.87
CA ALA A 51 -1.22 -4.21 8.16
C ALA A 51 -1.46 -5.27 7.08
N ALA A 52 -2.69 -5.39 6.56
CA ALA A 52 -3.01 -6.29 5.44
C ALA A 52 -2.21 -5.94 4.16
N PHE A 53 -1.97 -4.66 3.92
CA PHE A 53 -1.11 -4.22 2.82
C PHE A 53 0.36 -4.60 3.05
N ALA A 54 0.85 -4.52 4.29
CA ALA A 54 2.19 -4.99 4.63
C ALA A 54 2.32 -6.51 4.45
N GLU A 55 1.33 -7.28 4.88
CA GLU A 55 1.27 -8.74 4.67
C GLU A 55 1.31 -9.08 3.18
N TRP A 56 0.50 -8.40 2.35
CA TRP A 56 0.56 -8.55 0.89
C TRP A 56 1.96 -8.31 0.32
N CYS A 57 2.68 -7.31 0.85
CA CYS A 57 4.04 -7.01 0.38
C CYS A 57 5.06 -8.08 0.78
N THR A 58 4.86 -8.79 1.90
CA THR A 58 5.76 -9.88 2.31
C THR A 58 5.69 -11.10 1.40
N ASP A 59 4.53 -11.34 0.77
CA ASP A 59 4.32 -12.44 -0.18
C ASP A 59 4.47 -12.01 -1.65
N TYR A 60 4.88 -10.76 -1.91
CA TYR A 60 4.83 -10.17 -3.25
C TYR A 60 5.61 -10.96 -4.30
N PHE A 61 6.77 -11.52 -3.95
CA PHE A 61 7.58 -12.27 -4.92
C PHE A 61 6.85 -13.47 -5.53
N ASN A 62 5.85 -14.01 -4.82
CA ASN A 62 5.01 -15.09 -5.33
C ASN A 62 3.93 -14.60 -6.31
N HIS A 63 3.63 -13.29 -6.31
CA HIS A 63 2.60 -12.65 -7.14
C HIS A 63 3.18 -11.64 -8.15
N ALA A 64 4.50 -11.55 -8.26
CA ALA A 64 5.17 -10.52 -9.05
C ALA A 64 4.95 -10.74 -10.57
N GLU A 65 4.11 -9.91 -11.19
CA GLU A 65 3.86 -9.98 -12.64
C GLU A 65 4.95 -9.24 -13.46
N ARG A 66 5.69 -8.31 -12.84
CA ARG A 66 6.72 -7.49 -13.50
C ARG A 66 7.88 -7.15 -12.56
N THR A 67 9.07 -7.02 -13.14
CA THR A 67 10.25 -6.44 -12.50
C THR A 67 10.24 -4.91 -12.70
N PRO A 68 10.45 -4.10 -11.64
CA PRO A 68 10.59 -2.64 -11.78
C PRO A 68 11.80 -2.24 -12.63
N ASP A 69 11.79 -1.05 -13.23
CA ASP A 69 12.90 -0.54 -14.05
C ASP A 69 14.18 -0.38 -13.22
N ARG A 70 14.03 0.07 -11.97
CA ARG A 70 15.10 0.12 -10.97
C ARG A 70 14.72 -0.73 -9.75
N PRO A 71 14.96 -2.05 -9.79
CA PRO A 71 14.50 -2.98 -8.76
C PRO A 71 14.94 -2.60 -7.35
N LEU A 72 16.14 -2.03 -7.19
CA LEU A 72 16.76 -1.66 -5.90
C LEU A 72 16.45 -0.23 -5.43
N SER A 73 15.66 0.52 -6.18
CA SER A 73 15.39 1.93 -5.86
C SER A 73 14.34 2.06 -4.76
N LEU A 74 14.39 3.17 -4.01
CA LEU A 74 13.42 3.46 -2.96
C LEU A 74 11.96 3.55 -3.47
N PHE A 75 11.75 4.11 -4.66
CA PHE A 75 10.42 4.48 -5.14
C PHE A 75 9.72 3.40 -5.97
N GLU A 76 10.49 2.59 -6.69
CA GLU A 76 9.95 1.54 -7.57
C GLU A 76 10.30 0.14 -7.09
N GLY A 77 11.37 0.03 -6.29
CA GLY A 77 11.94 -1.23 -5.89
C GLY A 77 11.09 -2.02 -4.91
N THR A 78 11.46 -3.29 -4.78
CA THR A 78 10.72 -4.29 -4.00
C THR A 78 11.63 -5.23 -3.22
N PHE A 79 12.86 -4.79 -2.89
CA PHE A 79 13.81 -5.60 -2.09
C PHE A 79 13.37 -5.73 -0.64
#